data_AF-A0A949BFX4-F1
#
_entry.id   AF-A0A949BFX4-F1
#
_cell.length_a   1.000
_cell.length_b   1.000
_cell.length_c   1.000
_cell.angle_alpha   90.00
_cell.angle_beta   90.00
_cell.angle_gamma   90.00
#
_symmetry.space_group_name_H-M   'P 1'
#
loop_
_entity.id
_entity.type
_entity.pdbx_description
1 polymer ?
#
loop_
_entity_poly.entity_id
_entity_poly.type
_entity_poly.pdbx_seq_one_letter_code
_entity_poly.pdbx_strand_id
1 'polypeptide(L)'
;MGKRVVLILLAVVFGISAWSIVIAAEQKGSFNGFGVYFDRGNKRNHYCPSGWMGDYGDIKYTEGCKDNPYSGKTCIKINYSAEGKQGANWAGIYWQWPPNNWGEKKGGYDLSGAKKVVFWARGEKGGEQITEFKMGGITGTYSDTDSASIGPIELTADWQEYSIDLADLDLSYISGGFVWVTSSMANPDGCTFYLDDIRYE
;
A
#
# COMPACT_ATOMS: atom_id res chain seq x y z
N MET A 1 25.27 -27.42 -89.73
CA MET A 1 25.84 -28.55 -89.00
C MET A 1 26.28 -28.04 -87.63
N GLY A 2 25.63 -28.46 -86.53
CA GLY A 2 25.92 -28.24 -85.09
C GLY A 2 26.52 -26.89 -84.62
N LYS A 3 25.99 -26.18 -83.63
CA LYS A 3 25.58 -26.66 -82.30
C LYS A 3 24.67 -25.60 -81.64
N ARG A 4 23.68 -26.10 -80.89
CA ARG A 4 22.81 -25.33 -79.99
C ARG A 4 23.60 -24.89 -78.76
N VAL A 5 23.44 -23.65 -78.33
CA VAL A 5 23.73 -23.23 -76.95
C VAL A 5 22.48 -22.54 -76.43
N VAL A 6 21.78 -23.22 -75.53
CA VAL A 6 20.66 -22.67 -74.76
C VAL A 6 21.27 -22.07 -73.49
N LEU A 7 21.19 -20.75 -73.35
CA LEU A 7 21.56 -20.05 -72.12
C LEU A 7 20.44 -20.24 -71.09
N ILE A 8 20.73 -20.93 -70.00
CA ILE A 8 19.87 -21.00 -68.82
C ILE A 8 20.22 -19.81 -67.93
N LEU A 9 19.31 -18.84 -67.81
CA LEU A 9 19.39 -17.76 -66.82
C LEU A 9 18.93 -18.31 -65.46
N LEU A 10 19.87 -18.59 -64.57
CA LEU A 10 19.63 -18.84 -63.15
C LEU A 10 19.51 -17.49 -62.42
N ALA A 11 18.30 -17.15 -61.99
CA ALA A 11 18.06 -16.05 -61.07
C ALA A 11 18.53 -16.45 -59.66
N VAL A 12 19.56 -15.79 -59.15
CA VAL A 12 20.02 -15.93 -57.77
C VAL A 12 19.13 -15.05 -56.89
N VAL A 13 18.24 -15.67 -56.13
CA VAL A 13 17.44 -15.00 -55.09
C VAL A 13 18.30 -14.93 -53.82
N PHE A 14 18.78 -13.73 -53.47
CA PHE A 14 19.37 -13.49 -52.15
C PHE A 14 18.24 -13.43 -51.12
N GLY A 15 18.06 -14.51 -50.36
CA GLY A 15 17.19 -14.54 -49.20
C GLY A 15 17.83 -13.76 -48.04
N ILE A 16 17.28 -12.60 -47.71
CA ILE A 16 17.63 -11.87 -46.48
C ILE A 16 16.76 -12.45 -45.37
N SER A 17 17.33 -13.33 -44.55
CA SER A 17 16.64 -13.84 -43.36
C SER A 17 16.57 -12.75 -42.30
N ALA A 18 15.39 -12.16 -42.11
CA ALA A 18 15.11 -11.27 -41.00
C ALA A 18 15.24 -12.05 -39.68
N TRP A 19 16.28 -11.74 -38.90
CA TRP A 19 16.35 -12.17 -37.51
C TRP A 19 15.42 -11.27 -36.70
N SER A 20 14.22 -11.77 -36.40
CA SER A 20 13.34 -11.13 -35.43
C SER A 20 13.94 -11.30 -34.04
N ILE A 21 14.48 -10.22 -33.47
CA ILE A 21 14.78 -10.14 -32.05
C ILE A 21 13.44 -10.17 -31.33
N VAL A 22 13.05 -11.33 -30.82
CA VAL A 22 11.93 -11.44 -29.88
C VAL A 22 12.47 -10.96 -28.54
N ILE A 23 12.18 -9.71 -28.18
CA ILE A 23 12.31 -9.27 -26.80
C ILE A 23 11.20 -9.98 -26.03
N ALA A 24 11.55 -11.00 -25.27
CA ALA A 24 10.65 -11.59 -24.30
C ALA A 24 10.40 -10.51 -23.23
N ALA A 25 9.22 -9.89 -23.25
CA ALA A 25 8.74 -9.15 -22.11
C ALA A 25 8.64 -10.15 -20.95
N GLU A 26 9.40 -9.89 -19.88
CA GLU A 26 9.35 -10.68 -18.67
C GLU A 26 7.91 -10.64 -18.15
N GLN A 27 7.22 -11.78 -18.15
CA GLN A 27 5.98 -11.91 -17.40
C GLN A 27 6.35 -11.80 -15.92
N LYS A 28 6.31 -10.57 -15.37
CA LYS A 28 6.22 -10.37 -13.93
C LYS A 28 5.04 -11.21 -13.45
N GLY A 29 5.32 -12.23 -12.66
CA GLY A 29 4.27 -13.06 -12.05
C GLY A 29 3.22 -12.15 -11.41
N SER A 30 1.94 -12.50 -11.54
CA SER A 30 0.87 -11.70 -10.94
C SER A 30 1.10 -11.59 -9.43
N PHE A 31 1.14 -10.36 -8.90
CA PHE A 31 1.24 -10.13 -7.48
C PHE A 31 0.05 -10.80 -6.77
N ASN A 32 0.37 -11.69 -5.83
CA ASN A 32 -0.65 -12.37 -5.03
C ASN A 32 -0.91 -11.52 -3.79
N GLY A 33 -2.00 -10.76 -3.81
CA GLY A 33 -2.31 -9.68 -2.85
C GLY A 33 -1.89 -9.94 -1.39
N PHE A 34 -1.39 -8.89 -0.73
CA PHE A 34 -0.76 -8.95 0.59
C PHE A 34 -1.56 -8.14 1.62
N GLY A 35 -2.01 -8.78 2.71
CA GLY A 35 -2.90 -8.15 3.68
C GLY A 35 -2.17 -7.44 4.82
N VAL A 36 -2.62 -6.24 5.16
CA VAL A 36 -2.31 -5.57 6.44
C VAL A 36 -3.42 -5.89 7.45
N TYR A 37 -4.69 -5.81 7.03
CA TYR A 37 -5.85 -6.14 7.86
C TYR A 37 -7.03 -6.64 7.00
N PHE A 38 -7.69 -7.71 7.45
CA PHE A 38 -8.99 -8.19 6.95
C PHE A 38 -10.00 -8.41 8.07
N ASP A 39 -9.56 -9.09 9.13
CA ASP A 39 -10.36 -9.39 10.32
C ASP A 39 -9.39 -9.59 11.47
N ARG A 40 -9.82 -9.33 12.71
CA ARG A 40 -9.01 -9.63 13.88
C ARG A 40 -8.61 -11.10 13.91
N GLY A 41 -7.31 -11.36 13.93
CA GLY A 41 -6.74 -12.71 13.98
C GLY A 41 -6.74 -13.46 12.64
N ASN A 42 -7.05 -12.79 11.53
CA ASN A 42 -6.90 -13.39 10.22
C ASN A 42 -5.42 -13.68 9.93
N LYS A 43 -5.12 -14.91 9.50
CA LYS A 43 -3.74 -15.37 9.23
C LYS A 43 -3.06 -14.66 8.06
N ARG A 44 -3.84 -13.95 7.23
CA ARG A 44 -3.34 -13.12 6.12
C ARG A 44 -2.99 -11.69 6.56
N ASN A 45 -3.26 -11.31 7.81
CA ASN A 45 -2.82 -10.02 8.33
C ASN A 45 -1.32 -10.08 8.57
N HIS A 46 -0.60 -9.11 7.99
CA HIS A 46 0.80 -8.86 8.24
C HIS A 46 0.95 -7.49 8.90
N TYR A 47 2.17 -7.20 9.37
CA TYR A 47 2.48 -6.02 10.18
C TYR A 47 1.75 -6.00 11.53
N CYS A 48 2.16 -5.08 12.40
CA CYS A 48 1.58 -4.87 13.72
C CYS A 48 1.35 -3.36 13.94
N PRO A 49 0.20 -2.93 14.47
CA PRO A 49 -0.08 -1.51 14.81
C PRO A 49 0.75 -1.05 16.01
N SER A 50 2.07 -0.96 15.84
CA SER A 50 3.03 -0.73 16.91
C SER A 50 3.72 0.63 16.84
N GLY A 51 3.69 1.30 15.69
CA GLY A 51 4.29 2.62 15.53
C GLY A 51 3.36 3.74 15.99
N TRP A 52 3.12 3.85 17.29
CA TRP A 52 2.27 4.90 17.86
C TRP A 52 3.04 6.23 17.87
N MET A 53 2.46 7.29 17.31
CA MET A 53 3.14 8.56 17.05
C MET A 53 2.32 9.77 17.53
N GLY A 54 3.02 10.89 17.75
CA GLY A 54 2.41 12.15 18.15
C GLY A 54 1.75 12.06 19.52
N ASP A 55 0.54 12.61 19.63
CA ASP A 55 -0.32 12.53 20.79
C ASP A 55 -0.95 11.12 20.94
N TYR A 56 -0.11 10.09 21.00
CA TYR A 56 -0.56 8.70 21.08
C TYR A 56 -1.46 8.40 22.28
N GLY A 57 -1.37 9.19 23.37
CA GLY A 57 -2.25 9.10 24.52
C GLY A 57 -3.70 9.50 24.22
N ASP A 58 -3.94 10.16 23.09
CA ASP A 58 -5.27 10.56 22.62
C ASP A 58 -5.91 9.48 21.75
N ILE A 59 -5.17 8.40 21.45
CA ILE A 59 -5.65 7.33 20.58
C ILE A 59 -6.20 6.17 21.41
N LYS A 60 -7.45 5.79 21.14
CA LYS A 60 -8.01 4.49 21.52
C LYS A 60 -8.19 3.63 20.29
N TYR A 61 -7.40 2.56 20.21
CA TYR A 61 -7.39 1.59 19.11
C TYR A 61 -8.16 0.32 19.48
N THR A 62 -9.09 -0.11 18.62
CA THR A 62 -9.84 -1.36 18.77
C THR A 62 -9.78 -2.17 17.46
N GLU A 63 -8.92 -3.18 17.42
CA GLU A 63 -8.70 -4.03 16.23
C GLU A 63 -9.92 -4.90 15.85
N GLY A 64 -10.73 -5.31 16.82
CA GLY A 64 -11.82 -6.28 16.64
C GLY A 64 -13.20 -5.66 16.79
N CYS A 65 -13.41 -4.45 16.27
CA CYS A 65 -14.70 -3.78 16.35
C CYS A 65 -15.73 -4.56 15.51
N LYS A 66 -16.90 -4.86 16.08
CA LYS A 66 -17.98 -5.57 15.38
C LYS A 66 -19.06 -4.63 14.85
N ASP A 67 -18.83 -3.33 14.95
CA ASP A 67 -19.81 -2.32 14.60
C ASP A 67 -19.72 -2.00 13.11
N ASN A 68 -20.67 -2.53 12.35
CA ASN A 68 -20.81 -2.33 10.92
C ASN A 68 -19.47 -2.45 10.16
N PRO A 69 -18.79 -3.61 10.23
CA PRO A 69 -17.59 -3.84 9.43
C PRO A 69 -17.93 -3.80 7.93
N TYR A 70 -17.00 -3.38 7.08
CA TYR A 70 -17.22 -3.33 5.64
C TYR A 70 -17.35 -4.76 5.10
N SER A 71 -16.45 -5.65 5.53
CA SER A 71 -16.47 -7.06 5.19
C SER A 71 -16.17 -7.92 6.42
N GLY A 72 -16.29 -9.24 6.28
CA GLY A 72 -15.93 -10.16 7.36
C GLY A 72 -16.77 -10.00 8.64
N LYS A 73 -16.10 -10.05 9.80
CA LYS A 73 -16.73 -10.05 11.13
C LYS A 73 -16.31 -8.86 11.99
N THR A 74 -15.18 -8.23 11.67
CA THR A 74 -14.58 -7.16 12.45
C THR A 74 -13.89 -6.15 11.57
N CYS A 75 -13.93 -4.89 11.98
CA CYS A 75 -13.13 -3.80 11.44
C CYS A 75 -12.27 -3.18 12.55
N ILE A 76 -11.35 -2.30 12.15
CA ILE A 76 -10.60 -1.45 13.08
C ILE A 76 -11.46 -0.23 13.42
N LYS A 77 -11.56 0.10 14.71
CA LYS A 77 -12.09 1.38 15.21
C LYS A 77 -10.99 2.18 15.87
N ILE A 78 -10.89 3.44 15.49
CA ILE A 78 -9.95 4.42 16.06
C ILE A 78 -10.76 5.59 16.61
N ASN A 79 -10.47 5.97 17.85
CA ASN A 79 -10.97 7.20 18.45
C ASN A 79 -9.76 8.07 18.82
N TYR A 80 -9.77 9.33 18.37
CA TYR A 80 -8.77 10.36 18.68
C TYR A 80 -9.46 11.47 19.47
N SER A 81 -8.95 11.81 20.65
CA SER A 81 -9.60 12.79 21.55
C SER A 81 -9.15 14.24 21.37
N ALA A 82 -8.06 14.51 20.62
CA ALA A 82 -7.51 15.85 20.40
C ALA A 82 -7.15 16.63 21.68
N GLU A 83 -6.79 15.94 22.76
CA GLU A 83 -6.46 16.56 24.05
C GLU A 83 -5.00 17.09 24.10
N GLY A 84 -4.16 16.68 23.16
CA GLY A 84 -2.77 17.12 23.06
C GLY A 84 -1.88 16.54 24.17
N LYS A 85 -2.11 15.28 24.58
CA LYS A 85 -1.42 14.68 25.74
C LYS A 85 0.11 14.63 25.65
N GLN A 86 0.69 14.66 24.45
CA GLN A 86 2.13 14.75 24.24
C GLN A 86 2.56 16.13 23.72
N GLY A 87 1.62 17.07 23.55
CA GLY A 87 1.86 18.42 23.03
C GLY A 87 2.15 18.48 21.52
N ALA A 88 1.91 17.40 20.77
CA ALA A 88 2.23 17.33 19.35
C ALA A 88 1.16 18.01 18.47
N ASN A 89 -0.10 18.01 18.92
CA ASN A 89 -1.30 18.42 18.18
C ASN A 89 -1.61 17.56 16.94
N TRP A 90 -1.04 16.37 16.86
CA TRP A 90 -1.29 15.37 15.83
C TRP A 90 -1.04 13.98 16.38
N ALA A 91 -1.67 12.97 15.80
CA ALA A 91 -1.51 11.58 16.23
C ALA A 91 -1.68 10.60 15.07
N GLY A 92 -1.07 9.43 15.18
CA GLY A 92 -1.16 8.38 14.17
C GLY A 92 -0.67 7.03 14.68
N ILE A 93 -1.03 5.96 13.97
CA ILE A 93 -0.50 4.61 14.19
C ILE A 93 0.07 4.09 12.88
N TYR A 94 1.32 3.64 12.95
CA TYR A 94 2.02 2.95 11.88
C TYR A 94 1.97 1.43 12.10
N TRP A 95 1.50 0.69 11.10
CA TRP A 95 1.64 -0.76 11.01
C TRP A 95 3.04 -1.14 10.55
N GLN A 96 3.82 -1.75 11.45
CA GLN A 96 5.24 -2.03 11.25
C GLN A 96 5.55 -3.52 11.36
N TRP A 97 6.62 -3.93 10.67
CA TRP A 97 7.19 -5.24 10.84
C TRP A 97 8.74 -5.18 10.81
N PRO A 98 9.43 -5.78 11.79
CA PRO A 98 8.89 -6.30 13.05
C PRO A 98 8.20 -5.21 13.89
N PRO A 99 7.49 -5.55 14.98
CA PRO A 99 6.87 -4.55 15.84
C PRO A 99 7.88 -3.53 16.38
N ASN A 100 7.46 -2.26 16.41
CA ASN A 100 8.24 -1.09 16.81
C ASN A 100 9.53 -0.93 16.00
N ASN A 101 9.49 -1.16 14.69
CA ASN A 101 10.66 -1.01 13.82
C ASN A 101 10.66 0.38 13.17
N TRP A 102 11.56 1.25 13.62
CA TRP A 102 11.80 2.59 13.08
C TRP A 102 13.06 2.62 12.20
N GLY A 103 13.38 1.49 11.54
CA GLY A 103 14.49 1.36 10.61
C GLY A 103 15.77 0.78 11.25
N GLU A 104 15.72 0.43 12.54
CA GLU A 104 16.84 -0.20 13.26
C GLU A 104 16.84 -1.73 13.16
N LYS A 105 15.71 -2.35 12.77
CA LYS A 105 15.57 -3.82 12.69
C LYS A 105 15.39 -4.28 11.25
N LYS A 106 16.00 -5.43 10.94
CA LYS A 106 15.70 -6.16 9.71
C LYS A 106 14.32 -6.83 9.83
N GLY A 107 13.53 -6.78 8.75
CA GLY A 107 12.36 -7.64 8.61
C GLY A 107 11.34 -7.21 7.56
N GLY A 108 11.49 -6.05 6.92
CA GLY A 108 10.58 -5.57 5.87
C GLY A 108 10.24 -6.63 4.81
N TYR A 109 9.06 -6.50 4.23
CA TYR A 109 8.55 -7.43 3.23
C TYR A 109 8.94 -6.98 1.83
N ASP A 110 9.17 -7.94 0.94
CA ASP A 110 9.24 -7.70 -0.49
C ASP A 110 7.81 -7.70 -1.06
N LEU A 111 7.35 -6.53 -1.47
CA LEU A 111 6.02 -6.30 -2.06
C LEU A 111 6.14 -5.96 -3.55
N SER A 112 7.27 -6.32 -4.18
CA SER A 112 7.51 -6.12 -5.61
C SER A 112 6.37 -6.70 -6.45
N GLY A 113 5.80 -5.85 -7.30
CA GLY A 113 4.68 -6.22 -8.18
C GLY A 113 3.35 -5.63 -7.74
N ALA A 114 3.19 -5.23 -6.47
CA ALA A 114 2.05 -4.44 -6.03
C ALA A 114 2.02 -3.10 -6.79
N LYS A 115 0.81 -2.64 -7.10
CA LYS A 115 0.50 -1.42 -7.84
C LYS A 115 -0.32 -0.44 -7.03
N LYS A 116 -0.97 -0.89 -5.96
CA LYS A 116 -1.70 -0.01 -5.05
C LYS A 116 -1.80 -0.60 -3.65
N VAL A 117 -1.96 0.27 -2.66
CA VAL A 117 -2.61 -0.11 -1.38
C VAL A 117 -4.07 0.28 -1.49
N VAL A 118 -4.98 -0.65 -1.23
CA VAL A 118 -6.43 -0.39 -1.11
C VAL A 118 -6.89 -0.63 0.30
N PHE A 119 -7.85 0.18 0.74
CA PHE A 119 -8.45 0.09 2.05
C PHE A 119 -9.83 0.74 2.05
N TRP A 120 -10.67 0.29 2.97
CA TRP A 120 -11.97 0.89 3.21
C TRP A 120 -11.91 1.76 4.45
N ALA A 121 -12.51 2.95 4.38
CA ALA A 121 -12.61 3.84 5.52
C ALA A 121 -14.00 4.47 5.61
N ARG A 122 -14.44 4.75 6.84
CA ARG A 122 -15.61 5.59 7.14
C ARG A 122 -15.41 6.37 8.42
N GLY A 123 -16.08 7.52 8.50
CA GLY A 123 -16.30 8.27 9.72
C GLY A 123 -17.36 7.64 10.60
N GLU A 124 -17.44 8.07 11.86
CA GLU A 124 -18.57 7.79 12.74
C GLU A 124 -19.80 8.62 12.34
N LYS A 125 -19.57 9.89 12.01
CA LYS A 125 -20.61 10.88 11.67
C LYS A 125 -20.51 11.36 10.22
N GLY A 126 -19.36 11.19 9.58
CA GLY A 126 -18.99 11.90 8.36
C GLY A 126 -18.44 13.30 8.70
N GLY A 127 -17.51 13.76 7.87
CA GLY A 127 -16.76 15.01 8.08
C GLY A 127 -15.47 14.86 8.88
N GLU A 128 -15.18 13.67 9.43
CA GLU A 128 -13.88 13.40 10.07
C GLU A 128 -12.75 13.53 9.06
N GLN A 129 -11.71 14.28 9.41
CA GLN A 129 -10.59 14.56 8.51
C GLN A 129 -9.35 13.74 8.85
N ILE A 130 -8.84 12.97 7.90
CA ILE A 130 -7.56 12.28 8.01
C ILE A 130 -6.53 13.06 7.19
N THR A 131 -5.47 13.52 7.84
CA THR A 131 -4.43 14.35 7.21
C THR A 131 -3.65 13.55 6.17
N GLU A 132 -3.33 12.31 6.48
CA GLU A 132 -2.54 11.45 5.58
C GLU A 132 -2.85 9.98 5.82
N PHE A 133 -2.98 9.22 4.73
CA PHE A 133 -2.74 7.79 4.70
C PHE A 133 -1.48 7.53 3.89
N LYS A 134 -0.62 6.63 4.36
CA LYS A 134 0.69 6.40 3.74
C LYS A 134 1.14 4.93 3.87
N MET A 135 2.07 4.54 3.01
CA MET A 135 2.92 3.36 3.20
C MET A 135 4.41 3.73 3.00
N GLY A 136 5.30 2.93 3.57
CA GLY A 136 6.74 3.09 3.44
C GLY A 136 7.35 4.35 4.08
N GLY A 137 8.61 4.60 3.79
CA GLY A 137 9.34 5.80 4.21
C GLY A 137 9.90 5.76 5.64
N ILE A 138 9.94 4.59 6.29
CA ILE A 138 10.73 4.42 7.51
C ILE A 138 12.22 4.47 7.13
N THR A 139 12.99 5.36 7.76
CA THR A 139 14.42 5.54 7.46
C THR A 139 15.33 5.10 8.60
N GLY A 140 16.38 4.36 8.29
CA GLY A 140 17.37 3.89 9.25
C GLY A 140 18.42 2.99 8.60
N THR A 141 19.03 2.09 9.38
CA THR A 141 19.94 1.07 8.85
C THR A 141 19.23 0.13 7.86
N TYR A 142 17.96 -0.15 8.12
CA TYR A 142 17.06 -0.93 7.28
C TYR A 142 15.92 -0.03 6.81
N SER A 143 16.25 0.93 5.94
CA SER A 143 15.27 1.86 5.38
C SER A 143 14.29 1.16 4.44
N ASP A 144 13.05 1.62 4.42
CA ASP A 144 12.11 1.31 3.36
C ASP A 144 12.65 1.82 2.01
N THR A 145 12.45 1.03 0.96
CA THR A 145 12.97 1.35 -0.38
C THR A 145 12.23 2.51 -1.04
N ASP A 146 10.95 2.68 -0.71
CA ASP A 146 10.13 3.78 -1.21
C ASP A 146 8.96 4.11 -0.27
N SER A 147 8.15 5.10 -0.64
CA SER A 147 6.95 5.50 0.10
C SER A 147 5.93 6.21 -0.79
N ALA A 148 4.66 6.09 -0.47
CA ALA A 148 3.60 6.86 -1.11
C ALA A 148 2.46 7.18 -0.14
N SER A 149 1.75 8.28 -0.41
CA SER A 149 0.67 8.76 0.44
C SER A 149 -0.45 9.43 -0.33
N ILE A 150 -1.61 9.53 0.33
CA ILE A 150 -2.76 10.33 -0.09
C ILE A 150 -3.27 11.14 1.11
N GLY A 151 -3.84 12.31 0.83
CA GLY A 151 -4.43 13.16 1.85
C GLY A 151 -4.36 14.65 1.49
N PRO A 152 -5.09 15.51 2.23
CA PRO A 152 -6.04 15.15 3.28
C PRO A 152 -7.31 14.49 2.70
N ILE A 153 -8.01 13.71 3.52
CA ILE A 153 -9.28 13.04 3.18
C ILE A 153 -10.33 13.41 4.22
N GLU A 154 -11.47 13.91 3.76
CA GLU A 154 -12.69 14.00 4.55
C GLU A 154 -13.49 12.70 4.38
N LEU A 155 -13.75 11.99 5.48
CA LEU A 155 -14.45 10.72 5.47
C LEU A 155 -15.97 10.93 5.43
N THR A 156 -16.68 10.08 4.72
CA THR A 156 -18.14 9.99 4.80
C THR A 156 -18.56 9.05 5.93
N ALA A 157 -19.82 9.13 6.37
CA ALA A 157 -20.38 8.17 7.33
C ALA A 157 -20.51 6.75 6.74
N ASP A 158 -20.65 6.65 5.40
CA ASP A 158 -20.67 5.39 4.67
C ASP A 158 -19.25 4.93 4.33
N TRP A 159 -19.06 3.61 4.23
CA TRP A 159 -17.82 3.00 3.77
C TRP A 159 -17.49 3.41 2.33
N GLN A 160 -16.27 3.92 2.13
CA GLN A 160 -15.69 4.21 0.81
C GLN A 160 -14.36 3.50 0.65
N GLU A 161 -14.07 3.05 -0.58
CA GLU A 161 -12.76 2.52 -0.93
C GLU A 161 -11.82 3.66 -1.29
N TYR A 162 -10.60 3.60 -0.75
CA TYR A 162 -9.52 4.51 -1.07
C TYR A 162 -8.32 3.71 -1.56
N SER A 163 -7.48 4.34 -2.39
CA SER A 163 -6.27 3.72 -2.92
C SER A 163 -5.08 4.67 -2.94
N ILE A 164 -3.93 4.18 -2.50
CA ILE A 164 -2.62 4.82 -2.70
C ILE A 164 -1.99 4.18 -3.94
N ASP A 165 -1.66 4.99 -4.95
CA ASP A 165 -0.96 4.52 -6.14
C ASP A 165 0.50 4.18 -5.81
N LEU A 166 0.93 2.99 -6.21
CA LEU A 166 2.29 2.48 -6.04
C LEU A 166 2.96 2.18 -7.38
N ALA A 167 2.39 2.64 -8.49
CA ALA A 167 3.01 2.50 -9.80
C ALA A 167 4.45 3.01 -9.77
N ASP A 168 5.35 2.20 -10.31
CA ASP A 168 6.76 2.50 -10.50
C ASP A 168 7.62 2.70 -9.23
N LEU A 169 7.08 2.44 -8.04
CA LEU A 169 7.84 2.45 -6.79
C LEU A 169 8.71 1.19 -6.63
N ASP A 170 9.84 1.34 -5.94
CA ASP A 170 10.64 0.20 -5.47
C ASP A 170 10.06 -0.34 -4.16
N LEU A 171 9.39 -1.49 -4.24
CA LEU A 171 8.74 -2.14 -3.10
C LEU A 171 9.51 -3.37 -2.61
N SER A 172 10.80 -3.50 -2.95
CA SER A 172 11.61 -4.67 -2.59
C SER A 172 11.89 -4.80 -1.09
N TYR A 173 11.72 -3.73 -0.30
CA TYR A 173 11.83 -3.79 1.15
C TYR A 173 10.94 -2.75 1.84
N ILE A 174 9.80 -3.18 2.40
CA ILE A 174 8.83 -2.34 3.10
C ILE A 174 8.56 -2.87 4.52
N SER A 175 9.10 -2.17 5.51
CA SER A 175 8.88 -2.39 6.94
C SER A 175 7.71 -1.59 7.51
N GLY A 176 7.41 -0.42 6.92
CA GLY A 176 6.21 0.37 7.19
C GLY A 176 5.06 0.03 6.24
N GLY A 177 4.13 -0.82 6.68
CA GLY A 177 3.06 -1.35 5.81
C GLY A 177 1.88 -0.42 5.57
N PHE A 178 1.46 0.36 6.57
CA PHE A 178 0.34 1.31 6.44
C PHE A 178 0.36 2.29 7.60
N VAL A 179 -0.08 3.52 7.38
CA VAL A 179 -0.22 4.52 8.44
C VAL A 179 -1.42 5.41 8.15
N TRP A 180 -2.04 5.90 9.23
CA TRP A 180 -2.94 7.04 9.21
C TRP A 180 -2.40 8.11 10.14
N VAL A 181 -2.67 9.38 9.81
CA VAL A 181 -2.34 10.54 10.64
C VAL A 181 -3.52 11.52 10.64
N THR A 182 -3.85 12.07 11.80
CA THR A 182 -4.77 13.21 11.94
C THR A 182 -4.22 14.25 12.90
N SER A 183 -4.88 15.40 13.00
CA SER A 183 -4.51 16.50 13.90
C SER A 183 -5.70 17.10 14.63
N SER A 184 -5.43 17.76 15.76
CA SER A 184 -6.44 18.55 16.48
C SER A 184 -6.88 19.77 15.66
N MET A 185 -6.06 20.26 14.73
CA MET A 185 -6.48 21.29 13.78
C MET A 185 -7.54 20.77 12.80
N ALA A 186 -7.42 19.53 12.34
CA ALA A 186 -8.36 18.90 11.42
C ALA A 186 -9.64 18.42 12.13
N ASN A 187 -9.51 17.96 13.39
CA ASN A 187 -10.60 17.49 14.23
C ASN A 187 -10.49 18.08 15.65
N PRO A 188 -10.92 19.33 15.87
CA PRO A 188 -10.71 20.04 17.14
C PRO A 188 -11.45 19.43 18.33
N ASP A 189 -12.56 18.74 18.09
CA ASP A 189 -13.32 18.02 19.12
C ASP A 189 -12.97 16.52 19.18
N GLY A 190 -11.86 16.13 18.51
CA GLY A 190 -11.53 14.74 18.24
C GLY A 190 -12.40 14.13 17.15
N CYS A 191 -12.14 12.86 16.86
CA CYS A 191 -12.88 12.11 15.83
C CYS A 191 -12.91 10.62 16.13
N THR A 192 -13.86 9.92 15.52
CA THR A 192 -13.90 8.45 15.49
C THR A 192 -14.05 8.00 14.06
N PHE A 193 -13.24 7.06 13.63
CA PHE A 193 -13.29 6.51 12.28
C PHE A 193 -12.90 5.04 12.29
N TYR A 194 -13.17 4.41 11.15
CA TYR A 194 -13.06 2.97 10.97
C TYR A 194 -12.24 2.65 9.74
N LEU A 195 -11.49 1.56 9.81
CA LEU A 195 -10.71 1.03 8.70
C LEU A 195 -11.00 -0.46 8.52
N ASP A 196 -11.01 -0.92 7.28
CA ASP A 196 -11.22 -2.32 6.95
C ASP A 196 -10.52 -2.72 5.64
N ASP A 197 -10.32 -4.01 5.43
CA ASP A 197 -9.78 -4.61 4.18
C ASP A 197 -8.53 -3.91 3.60
N ILE A 198 -7.57 -3.57 4.47
CA ILE A 198 -6.30 -2.93 4.11
C ILE A 198 -5.36 -3.96 3.48
N ARG A 199 -5.03 -3.79 2.20
CA ARG A 199 -4.21 -4.75 1.43
C ARG A 199 -3.48 -4.10 0.26
N TYR A 200 -2.39 -4.72 -0.13
CA TYR A 200 -1.67 -4.45 -1.37
C TYR A 200 -2.27 -5.29 -2.50
N GLU A 201 -2.35 -4.71 -3.69
CA GLU A 201 -2.79 -5.33 -4.96
C GLU A 201 -1.85 -4.97 -6.10
#